data_AF-A0A8S3JCE9-F1
#
_entry.id   AF-A0A8S3JCE9-F1
#
_cell.length_a   1.000
_cell.length_b   1.000
_cell.length_c   1.000
_cell.angle_alpha   90.00
_cell.angle_beta   90.00
_cell.angle_gamma   90.00
#
_symmetry.space_group_name_H-M   'P 1'
#
loop_
_entity.id
_entity.type
_entity.pdbx_description
1 polymer ?
#
loop_
_entity_poly.entity_id
_entity_poly.type
_entity_poly.pdbx_seq_one_letter_code
_entity_poly.pdbx_strand_id
1 'polypeptide(L)'
;MGFDGLFFGRVDLQDYAERNITKQMEMIWKGSSNLGEESWLFTGIIPRTYTPPESFCFDAFCDDEPIKDDPQLHDYNVLERVQAFINAAHDQAAGYATNHIMMTMGSDFQYENANQWYKNLDKLIRYVNAQQVNGSGVNIFYSTPTCYLYALNKVNRTWTTKTDD
;
A
#
# COMPACT_ATOMS: atom_id res chain seq x y z
N MET A 1 -15.74 17.04 -11.19
CA MET A 1 -15.64 15.86 -10.29
C MET A 1 -15.07 16.23 -8.93
N GLY A 2 -14.18 17.22 -8.81
CA GLY A 2 -13.76 17.75 -7.50
C GLY A 2 -12.89 16.76 -6.72
N PHE A 3 -12.14 15.90 -7.42
CA PHE A 3 -11.22 14.96 -6.81
C PHE A 3 -9.85 15.62 -6.63
N ASP A 4 -9.21 15.34 -5.49
CA ASP A 4 -7.85 15.79 -5.20
C ASP A 4 -6.80 14.77 -5.69
N GLY A 5 -7.19 13.51 -5.89
CA GLY A 5 -6.30 12.51 -6.44
C GLY A 5 -6.98 11.27 -7.03
N LEU A 6 -6.19 10.53 -7.80
CA LEU A 6 -6.52 9.29 -8.51
C LEU A 6 -5.50 8.22 -8.15
N PHE A 7 -5.98 7.01 -7.90
CA PHE A 7 -5.13 5.85 -7.67
C PHE A 7 -5.52 4.72 -8.60
N PHE A 8 -4.56 4.11 -9.28
CA PHE A 8 -4.84 3.07 -10.28
C PHE A 8 -3.72 2.03 -10.34
N GLY A 9 -4.05 0.84 -10.83
CA GLY A 9 -3.20 -0.34 -10.75
C GLY A 9 -2.63 -0.90 -12.05
N ARG A 10 -3.15 -0.45 -13.18
CA ARG A 10 -2.79 -0.98 -14.50
C ARG A 10 -2.05 0.10 -15.25
N VAL A 11 -0.77 -0.17 -15.53
CA VAL A 11 0.14 0.65 -16.31
C VAL A 11 1.00 -0.30 -17.15
N ASP A 12 1.62 0.18 -18.22
CA ASP A 12 2.57 -0.62 -19.00
C ASP A 12 3.69 -1.19 -18.10
N LEU A 13 4.13 -2.42 -18.39
CA LEU A 13 5.10 -3.12 -17.56
C LEU A 13 6.47 -2.40 -17.54
N GLN A 14 6.89 -1.81 -18.66
CA GLN A 14 8.17 -1.10 -18.76
C GLN A 14 8.09 0.23 -17.99
N ASP A 15 6.98 0.95 -18.13
CA ASP A 15 6.73 2.20 -17.37
C ASP A 15 6.66 1.92 -15.86
N TYR A 16 5.99 0.83 -15.43
CA TYR A 16 5.99 0.43 -14.02
C TYR A 16 7.40 0.18 -13.49
N ALA A 17 8.21 -0.59 -14.23
CA ALA A 17 9.58 -0.93 -13.83
C ALA A 17 10.46 0.33 -13.72
N GLU A 18 10.37 1.24 -14.69
CA GLU A 18 11.11 2.50 -14.68
C GLU A 18 10.69 3.39 -13.50
N ARG A 19 9.39 3.54 -13.27
CA ARG A 19 8.85 4.31 -12.13
C ARG A 19 9.25 3.74 -10.79
N ASN A 20 9.30 2.41 -10.69
CA ASN A 20 9.73 1.73 -9.47
C ASN A 20 11.20 2.04 -9.15
N ILE A 21 12.07 2.06 -10.17
CA ILE A 21 13.49 2.37 -10.00
C ILE A 21 13.71 3.88 -9.73
N THR A 22 12.93 4.73 -10.38
CA THR A 22 13.09 6.19 -10.32
C THR A 22 12.28 6.87 -9.21
N LYS A 23 11.50 6.11 -8.44
CA LYS A 23 10.61 6.59 -7.37
C LYS A 23 9.52 7.54 -7.87
N GLN A 24 8.93 7.20 -9.01
CA GLN A 24 7.92 8.01 -9.72
C GLN A 24 6.56 7.31 -9.82
N MET A 25 6.23 6.48 -8.83
CA MET A 25 4.89 5.92 -8.67
C MET A 25 3.84 6.99 -8.30
N GLU A 26 4.28 8.18 -7.89
CA GLU A 26 3.45 9.28 -7.41
C GLU A 26 3.80 10.56 -8.17
N MET A 27 2.79 11.20 -8.76
CA MET A 27 3.00 12.31 -9.70
C MET A 27 1.80 13.25 -9.74
N ILE A 28 1.98 14.44 -10.32
CA ILE A 28 0.88 15.31 -10.75
C ILE A 28 0.60 15.04 -12.23
N TRP A 29 -0.58 14.50 -12.51
CA TRP A 29 -1.05 14.31 -13.86
C TRP A 29 -1.73 15.58 -14.38
N LYS A 30 -1.20 16.12 -15.48
CA LYS A 30 -1.71 17.29 -16.20
C LYS A 30 -2.50 16.81 -17.41
N GLY A 31 -3.70 16.28 -17.16
CA GLY A 31 -4.52 15.59 -18.17
C GLY A 31 -5.15 16.50 -19.23
N SER A 32 -5.02 17.83 -19.12
CA SER A 32 -5.51 18.77 -20.13
C SER A 32 -4.45 19.80 -20.51
N SER A 33 -4.22 19.97 -21.81
CA SER A 33 -3.38 21.02 -22.36
C SER A 33 -3.98 22.43 -22.23
N ASN A 34 -5.30 22.54 -22.03
CA ASN A 34 -6.03 23.80 -22.11
C ASN A 34 -6.55 24.30 -20.75
N LEU A 35 -6.83 23.39 -19.80
CA LEU A 35 -7.44 23.76 -18.52
C LEU A 35 -6.43 24.16 -17.43
N GLY A 36 -5.14 23.99 -17.70
CA GLY A 36 -4.09 24.36 -16.75
C GLY A 36 -4.26 23.65 -15.40
N GLU A 37 -3.95 24.37 -14.31
CA GLU A 37 -3.92 23.85 -12.94
C GLU A 37 -5.28 23.30 -12.47
N GLU A 38 -6.40 23.76 -13.04
CA GLU A 38 -7.73 23.25 -12.69
C GLU A 38 -7.95 21.78 -13.07
N SER A 39 -7.12 21.25 -13.96
CA SER A 39 -7.14 19.84 -14.38
C SER A 39 -6.03 18.99 -13.78
N TRP A 40 -5.16 19.58 -12.96
CA TRP A 40 -4.05 18.84 -12.37
C TRP A 40 -4.56 17.96 -11.25
N LEU A 41 -4.18 16.69 -11.29
CA LEU A 41 -4.64 15.70 -10.33
C LEU A 41 -3.43 14.98 -9.74
N PHE A 42 -3.41 14.80 -8.43
CA PHE A 42 -2.45 13.88 -7.86
C PHE A 42 -2.77 12.47 -8.34
N THR A 43 -1.78 11.75 -8.83
CA THR A 43 -1.96 10.43 -9.38
C THR A 43 -0.94 9.47 -8.78
N GLY A 44 -1.42 8.41 -8.16
CA GLY A 44 -0.60 7.33 -7.59
C GLY A 44 -0.84 6.01 -8.29
N ILE A 45 0.24 5.32 -8.64
CA ILE A 45 0.20 3.92 -9.08
C ILE A 45 0.24 3.05 -7.83
N ILE A 46 -0.80 2.23 -7.64
CA ILE A 46 -0.91 1.34 -6.47
C ILE A 46 -0.05 0.09 -6.64
N PRO A 47 0.44 -0.51 -5.55
CA PRO A 47 1.30 -1.68 -5.63
C PRO A 47 0.52 -2.90 -6.16
N ARG A 48 1.22 -3.81 -6.84
CA ARG A 48 0.72 -5.16 -7.21
C ARG A 48 -0.68 -5.16 -7.84
N THR A 49 -0.93 -4.21 -8.74
CA THR A 49 -2.20 -3.97 -9.45
C THR A 49 -3.37 -3.59 -8.55
N TYR A 50 -3.65 -4.29 -7.45
CA TYR A 50 -4.56 -3.88 -6.37
C TYR A 50 -4.59 -4.94 -5.25
N THR A 51 -3.57 -5.80 -5.16
CA THR A 51 -3.57 -6.99 -4.30
C THR A 51 -2.72 -6.78 -3.04
N PRO A 52 -2.98 -7.52 -1.94
CA PRO A 52 -2.13 -7.45 -0.75
C PRO A 52 -0.70 -7.89 -1.08
N PRO A 53 0.27 -7.67 -0.19
CA PRO A 53 1.58 -8.32 -0.31
C PRO A 53 1.45 -9.85 -0.44
N GLU A 54 2.42 -10.49 -1.09
CA GLU A 54 2.44 -11.94 -1.24
C GLU A 54 2.37 -12.63 0.12
N SER A 55 1.59 -13.71 0.21
CA SER A 55 1.26 -14.42 1.44
C SER A 55 0.34 -13.67 2.43
N PHE A 56 -0.25 -12.51 2.11
CA PHE A 56 -1.13 -11.75 3.02
C PHE A 56 -2.58 -11.62 2.52
N CYS A 57 -3.06 -12.59 1.75
CA CYS A 57 -4.49 -12.71 1.48
C CYS A 57 -5.22 -13.40 2.64
N PHE A 58 -6.12 -12.69 3.33
CA PHE A 58 -6.88 -13.26 4.46
C PHE A 58 -8.33 -13.58 4.11
N ASP A 59 -8.61 -13.79 2.83
CA ASP A 59 -9.94 -14.15 2.35
C ASP A 59 -10.19 -15.66 2.43
N ALA A 60 -11.45 -16.08 2.46
CA ALA A 60 -11.85 -17.46 2.68
C ALA A 60 -11.38 -18.41 1.56
N PHE A 61 -11.15 -17.89 0.35
CA PHE A 61 -10.69 -18.64 -0.81
C PHE A 61 -9.17 -18.54 -1.05
N CYS A 62 -8.43 -17.95 -0.11
CA CYS A 62 -6.97 -17.89 -0.18
C CYS A 62 -6.34 -19.00 0.65
N ASP A 63 -5.21 -19.53 0.16
CA ASP A 63 -4.43 -20.58 0.84
C ASP A 63 -3.37 -20.00 1.78
N ASP A 64 -3.34 -18.68 1.96
CA ASP A 64 -2.35 -18.00 2.79
C ASP A 64 -2.61 -18.21 4.28
N GLU A 65 -1.54 -18.46 5.03
CA GLU A 65 -1.62 -18.76 6.45
C GLU A 65 -2.08 -17.53 7.28
N PRO A 66 -3.07 -17.67 8.17
CA PRO A 66 -3.44 -16.61 9.09
C PRO A 66 -2.34 -16.37 10.12
N ILE A 67 -2.45 -15.28 10.88
CA ILE A 67 -1.56 -15.03 12.01
C ILE A 67 -2.04 -15.87 13.21
N LYS A 68 -1.22 -16.84 13.59
CA LYS A 68 -1.43 -17.79 14.69
C LYS A 68 -0.60 -17.34 15.89
N ASP A 69 -1.26 -16.64 16.81
CA ASP A 69 -0.66 -15.95 17.95
C ASP A 69 -0.93 -16.63 19.30
N ASP A 70 -1.56 -17.81 19.30
CA ASP A 70 -1.70 -18.64 20.48
C ASP A 70 -0.40 -19.45 20.70
N PRO A 71 0.35 -19.21 21.81
CA PRO A 71 1.61 -19.90 22.08
C PRO A 71 1.48 -21.41 22.29
N GLN A 72 0.26 -21.94 22.48
CA GLN A 72 0.02 -23.38 22.65
C GLN A 72 -0.12 -24.12 21.31
N LEU A 73 -0.26 -23.39 20.20
CA LEU A 73 -0.32 -23.97 18.87
C LEU A 73 1.07 -24.42 18.42
N HIS A 74 1.14 -25.63 17.84
CA HIS A 74 2.38 -26.17 17.28
C HIS A 74 2.88 -25.34 16.08
N ASP A 75 1.97 -24.62 15.41
CA ASP A 75 2.19 -23.83 14.21
C ASP A 75 2.13 -22.31 14.48
N TYR A 76 2.52 -21.87 15.68
CA TYR A 76 2.72 -20.45 16.00
C TYR A 76 3.67 -19.78 14.99
N ASN A 77 3.22 -18.70 14.33
CA ASN A 77 3.93 -18.12 13.19
C ASN A 77 4.15 -16.60 13.24
N VAL A 78 3.84 -15.93 14.37
CA VAL A 78 3.85 -14.46 14.47
C VAL A 78 5.16 -13.84 13.99
N LEU A 79 6.32 -14.35 14.44
CA LEU A 79 7.62 -13.77 14.12
C LEU A 79 7.89 -13.79 12.61
N GLU A 80 7.61 -14.91 11.96
CA GLU A 80 7.77 -15.09 10.51
C GLU A 80 6.86 -14.13 9.74
N ARG A 81 5.57 -14.09 10.08
CA ARG A 81 4.58 -13.24 9.40
C ARG A 81 4.91 -11.75 9.57
N VAL A 82 5.36 -11.33 10.75
CA VAL A 82 5.78 -9.95 11.02
C VAL A 82 6.99 -9.57 10.20
N GLN A 83 8.02 -10.42 10.16
CA GLN A 83 9.23 -10.14 9.39
C GLN A 83 8.95 -10.08 7.89
N ALA A 84 8.11 -11.00 7.38
CA ALA A 84 7.69 -11.01 5.98
C ALA A 84 6.96 -9.70 5.61
N PHE A 85 6.07 -9.20 6.48
CA PHE A 85 5.36 -7.95 6.22
C PHE A 85 6.28 -6.72 6.27
N ILE A 86 7.21 -6.67 7.23
CA ILE A 86 8.20 -5.58 7.31
C ILE A 86 9.06 -5.55 6.05
N ASN A 87 9.52 -6.71 5.56
CA ASN A 87 10.27 -6.80 4.31
C ASN A 87 9.43 -6.30 3.13
N ALA A 88 8.18 -6.77 3.00
CA ALA A 88 7.28 -6.30 1.95
C ALA A 88 7.03 -4.78 1.99
N ALA A 89 6.94 -4.20 3.20
CA ALA A 89 6.81 -2.76 3.37
C ALA A 89 8.06 -2.00 2.88
N HIS A 90 9.26 -2.50 3.17
CA HIS A 90 10.50 -1.90 2.69
C HIS A 90 10.66 -2.04 1.18
N ASP A 91 10.35 -3.21 0.63
CA ASP A 91 10.41 -3.49 -0.81
C ASP A 91 9.44 -2.57 -1.57
N GLN A 92 8.21 -2.41 -1.06
CA GLN A 92 7.26 -1.47 -1.64
C GLN A 92 7.77 -0.03 -1.51
N ALA A 93 8.25 0.39 -0.34
CA ALA A 93 8.72 1.77 -0.11
C ALA A 93 9.88 2.18 -1.02
N ALA A 94 10.65 1.23 -1.56
CA ALA A 94 11.74 1.51 -2.50
C ALA A 94 11.27 2.25 -3.76
N GLY A 95 10.02 2.04 -4.20
CA GLY A 95 9.45 2.66 -5.40
C GLY A 95 8.68 3.97 -5.17
N TYR A 96 8.56 4.43 -3.93
CA TYR A 96 7.76 5.60 -3.57
C TYR A 96 8.65 6.76 -3.11
N ALA A 97 8.13 7.98 -3.22
CA ALA A 97 8.92 9.19 -2.98
C ALA A 97 8.97 9.60 -1.50
N THR A 98 8.11 9.02 -0.66
CA THR A 98 7.95 9.38 0.76
C THR A 98 8.07 8.17 1.68
N ASN A 99 8.00 8.41 2.98
CA ASN A 99 7.91 7.39 4.03
C ASN A 99 6.45 6.95 4.32
N HIS A 100 5.49 7.41 3.53
CA HIS A 100 4.13 6.92 3.54
C HIS A 100 3.94 6.04 2.32
N ILE A 101 3.40 4.84 2.54
CA ILE A 101 2.97 3.94 1.46
C ILE A 101 1.56 3.44 1.74
N MET A 102 0.81 3.17 0.68
CA MET A 102 -0.51 2.57 0.75
C MET A 102 -0.43 1.10 0.36
N MET A 103 -0.87 0.21 1.25
CA MET A 103 -1.02 -1.21 0.95
C MET A 103 -2.48 -1.55 0.68
N THR A 104 -2.76 -2.13 -0.47
CA THR A 104 -4.10 -2.57 -0.87
C THR A 104 -4.39 -3.94 -0.31
N MET A 105 -4.99 -4.00 0.88
CA MET A 105 -5.31 -5.26 1.56
C MET A 105 -6.63 -5.84 1.05
N GLY A 106 -6.71 -6.26 -0.21
CA GLY A 106 -7.91 -6.83 -0.83
C GLY A 106 -7.69 -7.24 -2.28
N SER A 107 -8.71 -7.79 -2.95
CA SER A 107 -8.68 -8.20 -4.35
C SER A 107 -10.12 -8.45 -4.86
N ASP A 108 -10.25 -9.00 -6.06
CA ASP A 108 -11.51 -9.36 -6.71
C ASP A 108 -12.41 -10.17 -5.76
N PHE A 109 -13.61 -9.64 -5.50
CA PHE A 109 -14.67 -10.29 -4.71
C PHE A 109 -14.27 -10.73 -3.29
N GLN A 110 -13.23 -10.13 -2.72
CA GLN A 110 -12.83 -10.40 -1.33
C GLN A 110 -13.69 -9.64 -0.32
N TYR A 111 -13.49 -9.95 0.96
CA TYR A 111 -14.26 -9.48 2.11
C TYR A 111 -15.68 -10.07 2.24
N GLU A 112 -15.98 -11.21 1.57
CA GLU A 112 -17.24 -11.94 1.81
C GLU A 112 -17.40 -12.29 3.30
N ASN A 113 -16.30 -12.70 3.93
CA ASN A 113 -16.18 -12.79 5.39
C ASN A 113 -15.16 -11.77 5.93
N ALA A 114 -15.57 -10.50 5.99
CA ALA A 114 -14.71 -9.41 6.46
C ALA A 114 -14.08 -9.65 7.85
N ASN A 115 -14.71 -10.44 8.72
CA ASN A 115 -14.16 -10.75 10.05
C ASN A 115 -12.83 -11.52 9.97
N GLN A 116 -12.62 -12.36 8.94
CA GLN A 116 -11.33 -13.05 8.75
C GLN A 116 -10.22 -12.05 8.40
N TRP A 117 -10.50 -11.08 7.53
CA TRP A 117 -9.59 -9.98 7.21
C TRP A 117 -9.24 -9.16 8.45
N TYR A 118 -10.25 -8.59 9.12
CA TYR A 118 -10.02 -7.68 10.24
C TYR A 118 -9.30 -8.36 11.41
N LYS A 119 -9.60 -9.63 11.73
CA LYS A 119 -8.87 -10.37 12.77
C LYS A 119 -7.37 -10.49 12.47
N ASN A 120 -7.00 -10.77 11.22
CA ASN A 120 -5.60 -10.88 10.84
C ASN A 120 -4.93 -9.50 10.75
N LEU A 121 -5.62 -8.49 10.20
CA LEU A 121 -5.10 -7.13 10.13
C LEU A 121 -4.85 -6.53 11.52
N ASP A 122 -5.73 -6.77 12.50
CA ASP A 122 -5.54 -6.32 13.88
C ASP A 122 -4.30 -6.94 14.52
N LYS A 123 -4.11 -8.25 14.34
CA LYS A 123 -2.89 -8.96 14.79
C LYS A 123 -1.66 -8.40 14.12
N LEU A 124 -1.72 -8.20 12.80
CA LEU A 124 -0.61 -7.67 12.02
C LEU A 124 -0.21 -6.27 12.51
N ILE A 125 -1.17 -5.36 12.66
CA ILE A 125 -0.95 -4.00 13.20
C ILE A 125 -0.30 -4.07 14.57
N ARG A 126 -0.84 -4.90 15.47
CA ARG A 126 -0.31 -5.06 16.82
C ARG A 126 1.15 -5.52 16.81
N TYR A 127 1.45 -6.62 16.10
CA TYR A 127 2.76 -7.25 16.18
C TYR A 127 3.83 -6.54 15.34
N VAL A 128 3.49 -5.94 14.19
CA VAL A 128 4.42 -5.13 13.40
C VAL A 128 4.79 -3.85 14.14
N ASN A 129 3.81 -3.11 14.69
CA ASN A 129 4.11 -1.89 15.44
C ASN A 129 4.90 -2.19 16.72
N ALA A 130 4.68 -3.35 17.35
CA ALA A 130 5.50 -3.78 18.48
C ALA A 130 7.00 -3.92 18.12
N GLN A 131 7.34 -4.23 16.86
CA GLN A 131 8.75 -4.31 16.42
C GLN A 131 9.44 -2.95 16.29
N GLN A 132 8.73 -1.83 16.48
CA GLN A 132 9.37 -0.51 16.55
C GLN A 132 10.38 -0.43 17.70
N VAL A 133 10.13 -1.15 18.82
CA VAL A 133 11.09 -1.24 19.94
C VAL A 133 12.39 -1.95 19.55
N ASN A 134 12.32 -2.80 18.51
CA ASN A 134 13.45 -3.51 17.92
C ASN A 134 14.01 -2.78 16.69
N GLY A 135 13.57 -1.54 16.44
CA GLY A 135 14.10 -0.69 15.38
C GLY A 135 13.56 -0.97 13.98
N SER A 136 12.40 -1.63 13.83
CA SER A 136 11.81 -1.89 12.50
C SER A 136 11.61 -0.63 11.66
N GLY A 137 11.36 0.52 12.29
CA GLY A 137 11.05 1.79 11.60
C GLY A 137 9.71 1.76 10.84
N VAL A 138 8.92 0.68 10.99
CA VAL A 138 7.64 0.48 10.30
C VAL A 138 6.49 0.74 11.28
N ASN A 139 5.53 1.56 10.85
CA ASN A 139 4.28 1.83 11.56
C ASN A 139 3.12 1.62 10.62
N ILE A 140 2.20 0.72 10.95
CA ILE A 140 1.07 0.35 10.11
C ILE A 140 -0.25 0.58 10.87
N PHE A 141 -1.28 0.96 10.14
CA PHE A 141 -2.59 1.31 10.69
C PHE A 141 -3.64 1.25 9.58
N TYR A 142 -4.92 1.09 9.95
CA TYR A 142 -6.02 1.23 9.00
C TYR A 142 -6.06 2.63 8.42
N SER A 143 -6.22 2.73 7.11
CA SER A 143 -6.24 4.00 6.40
C SER A 143 -7.22 3.95 5.23
N THR A 144 -7.34 5.07 4.54
CA THR A 144 -8.11 5.24 3.30
C THR A 144 -7.26 5.98 2.28
N PRO A 145 -7.57 5.90 0.97
CA PRO A 145 -6.85 6.67 -0.06
C PRO A 145 -6.85 8.18 0.22
N THR A 146 -7.94 8.72 0.78
CA THR A 146 -8.02 10.13 1.19
C THR A 146 -7.06 10.46 2.33
N CYS A 147 -6.99 9.61 3.36
CA CYS A 147 -6.03 9.80 4.45
C CYS A 147 -4.58 9.69 3.97
N TYR A 148 -4.31 8.78 3.04
CA TYR A 148 -3.00 8.62 2.41
C TYR A 148 -2.60 9.89 1.64
N LEU A 149 -3.46 10.37 0.73
CA LEU A 149 -3.20 11.60 -0.02
C LEU A 149 -3.03 12.82 0.89
N TYR A 150 -3.81 12.91 1.96
CA TYR A 150 -3.67 13.96 2.95
C TYR A 150 -2.30 13.92 3.65
N ALA A 151 -1.80 12.72 3.98
CA ALA A 151 -0.45 12.56 4.54
C ALA A 151 0.62 12.99 3.53
N LEU A 152 0.49 12.60 2.25
CA LEU A 152 1.42 13.01 1.19
C LEU A 152 1.44 14.53 0.98
N ASN A 153 0.28 15.18 1.01
CA ASN A 153 0.18 16.64 0.88
C ASN A 153 0.93 17.36 2.01
N LYS A 154 0.89 16.81 3.24
CA LYS A 154 1.62 17.36 4.40
C LYS A 154 3.13 17.25 4.30
N VAL A 155 3.68 16.38 3.46
CA VAL A 155 5.13 16.26 3.26
C VAL A 155 5.71 17.53 2.60
N ASN A 156 4.87 18.39 2.01
CA ASN A 156 5.26 19.65 1.34
C ASN A 156 6.39 19.43 0.32
N ARG A 157 6.26 18.36 -0.47
CA ARG A 157 7.21 17.93 -1.49
C ARG A 157 6.75 18.37 -2.87
N THR A 158 7.71 18.70 -3.74
CA THR A 158 7.47 18.86 -5.18
C THR A 158 7.41 17.49 -5.86
N TRP A 159 6.33 17.25 -6.60
CA TRP A 159 6.07 16.01 -7.32
C TRP A 159 6.52 16.11 -8.79
N THR A 160 6.88 14.97 -9.38
CA THR A 160 7.08 14.88 -10.84
C THR A 160 5.75 15.08 -11.56
N THR A 161 5.80 15.42 -12.84
CA THR A 161 4.61 15.69 -13.65
C THR A 161 4.50 14.73 -14.81
N LYS A 162 3.28 14.28 -15.12
CA LYS A 162 2.94 13.51 -16.32
C LYS A 162 1.95 14.31 -17.17
N THR A 163 2.12 14.35 -18.48
CA THR A 163 1.14 14.88 -19.46
C THR A 163 0.60 13.73 -20.28
N ASP A 164 -0.42 13.98 -21.11
CA ASP A 164 -0.98 13.00 -22.03
C ASP A 164 -1.51 11.75 -21.32
N ASP A 165 -1.56 10.60 -21.98
CA ASP A 165 -2.01 9.30 -21.45
C ASP A 165 -0.89 8.52 -20.77
#